data_AF-A0AAE6ZDF7-F1
#
_entry.id   AF-A0AAE6ZDF7-F1
#
_cell.length_a   1.000
_cell.length_b   1.000
_cell.length_c   1.000
_cell.angle_alpha   90.00
_cell.angle_beta   90.00
_cell.angle_gamma   90.00
#
_symmetry.space_group_name_H-M   'P 1'
#
loop_
_entity.id
_entity.type
_entity.pdbx_description
1 polymer ?
#
loop_
_entity_poly.entity_id
_entity_poly.type
_entity_poly.pdbx_seq_one_letter_code
_entity_poly.pdbx_strand_id
1 'polypeptide(L)'
;MKKLFWWVLLLATAHPGYAQLKDSLKISDMTMPSSPGLVLADKAPAAIDKPTNPKAFGISLINLWQGGAVDVTPYWLRNKPNLTFERYLNNKFPLLQTFNVSAATFRTDTSTSLSAGFRTQVFRFYYRRNREAMLQKKKEIEALLAVEDPSQLDTVALAEKNAALREMFDVQRNKGLVIVELAGALAGSAPGNRFKDLAASRSGIWTNIRWAPGKFPLDFIALGRYIWNSQDASIGSFPYNSQLLDYGLSANYQKGRFDLSAEYVNRRDLKEGQSYDRLALVTNFMISDSFYAVAAFGKNFDKMDNILAILGIKFALSKEIIRLNNSH
;
A
#
# COMPACT_ATOMS: atom_id res chain seq x y z
N MET A 1 33.88 11.46 1.78
CA MET A 1 32.44 11.25 2.07
C MET A 1 31.55 12.49 1.92
N LYS A 2 32.06 13.71 1.68
CA LYS A 2 31.22 14.92 1.47
C LYS A 2 30.82 15.19 0.00
N LYS A 3 31.46 14.53 -0.97
CA LYS A 3 31.22 14.74 -2.42
C LYS A 3 30.11 13.87 -3.01
N LEU A 4 29.70 12.79 -2.32
CA LEU A 4 28.59 11.92 -2.77
C LEU A 4 27.20 12.53 -2.47
N PHE A 5 27.13 13.43 -1.48
CA PHE A 5 25.89 14.11 -1.07
C PHE A 5 25.39 15.12 -2.11
N TRP A 6 26.29 15.72 -2.90
CA TRP A 6 25.94 16.69 -3.93
C TRP A 6 25.37 16.06 -5.21
N TRP A 7 25.74 14.80 -5.52
CA TRP A 7 25.19 14.08 -6.67
C TRP A 7 23.74 13.60 -6.43
N VAL A 8 23.34 13.37 -5.19
CA VAL A 8 21.95 13.03 -4.84
C VAL A 8 21.05 14.27 -4.83
N LEU A 9 21.59 15.48 -4.59
CA LEU A 9 20.83 16.72 -4.63
C LEU A 9 20.56 17.24 -6.06
N LEU A 10 21.38 16.87 -7.05
CA LEU A 10 21.29 17.35 -8.43
C LEU A 10 20.26 16.61 -9.31
N LEU A 11 19.62 15.57 -8.80
CA LEU A 11 18.48 14.91 -9.44
C LEU A 11 17.12 15.48 -8.99
N ALA A 12 17.10 16.52 -8.15
CA ALA A 12 15.88 17.13 -7.62
C ALA A 12 15.35 18.34 -8.42
N THR A 13 16.04 18.81 -9.47
CA THR A 13 15.53 19.89 -10.34
C THR A 13 14.77 19.33 -11.53
N ALA A 14 13.74 18.51 -11.28
CA ALA A 14 12.67 18.34 -12.25
C ALA A 14 11.75 19.56 -12.13
N HIS A 15 11.95 20.55 -13.00
CA HIS A 15 10.97 21.61 -13.22
C HIS A 15 9.62 20.94 -13.53
N PRO A 16 8.55 21.16 -12.74
CA PRO A 16 7.22 20.77 -13.19
C PRO A 16 6.87 21.68 -14.37
N GLY A 17 7.00 21.17 -15.58
CA GLY A 17 6.47 21.83 -16.77
C GLY A 17 4.97 22.01 -16.58
N TYR A 18 4.55 23.25 -16.34
CA TYR A 18 3.16 23.65 -16.10
C TYR A 18 2.20 23.26 -17.25
N ALA A 19 2.73 22.90 -18.43
CA ALA A 19 1.96 22.42 -19.56
C ALA A 19 1.34 21.01 -19.39
N GLN A 20 1.88 20.13 -18.54
CA GLN A 20 1.34 18.77 -18.35
C GLN A 20 0.20 18.69 -17.31
N LEU A 21 -0.08 19.79 -16.60
CA LEU A 21 -1.06 19.85 -15.51
C LEU A 21 -2.47 20.25 -15.94
N LYS A 22 -2.68 20.60 -17.22
CA LYS A 22 -3.94 21.17 -17.71
C LYS A 22 -5.10 20.15 -17.74
N ASP A 23 -4.81 18.89 -18.10
CA ASP A 23 -5.83 17.84 -18.31
C ASP A 23 -5.59 16.56 -17.49
N SER A 24 -4.77 16.64 -16.44
CA SER A 24 -4.28 15.44 -15.76
C SER A 24 -4.25 15.51 -14.23
N LEU A 25 -4.59 14.37 -13.62
CA LEU A 25 -4.62 14.16 -12.18
C LEU A 25 -3.43 13.27 -11.75
N LYS A 26 -2.53 13.79 -10.91
CA LYS A 26 -1.47 13.00 -10.24
C LYS A 26 -2.08 12.27 -9.05
N ILE A 27 -1.85 10.96 -8.96
CA ILE A 27 -2.31 10.14 -7.83
C ILE A 27 -1.22 10.11 -6.76
N SER A 28 -1.45 10.79 -5.63
CA SER A 28 -0.56 10.72 -4.46
C SER A 28 -1.29 10.08 -3.28
N ASP A 29 -0.87 8.90 -2.86
CA ASP A 29 -1.36 8.28 -1.62
C ASP A 29 -0.42 8.51 -0.44
N MET A 30 -0.97 8.58 0.77
CA MET A 30 -0.25 8.74 2.03
C MET A 30 0.41 7.48 2.57
N THR A 31 0.06 6.29 2.07
CA THR A 31 0.60 5.05 2.63
C THR A 31 0.86 4.01 1.55
N MET A 32 2.10 3.52 1.48
CA MET A 32 2.39 2.26 0.80
C MET A 32 2.12 1.12 1.80
N PRO A 33 1.32 0.10 1.44
CA PRO A 33 1.10 -1.04 2.33
C PRO A 33 2.40 -1.80 2.58
N SER A 34 2.41 -2.66 3.60
CA SER A 34 3.56 -3.54 3.85
C SER A 34 3.68 -4.55 2.72
N SER A 35 4.88 -5.02 2.39
CA SER A 35 5.01 -6.02 1.33
C SER A 35 4.44 -7.39 1.76
N PRO A 36 3.70 -8.11 0.90
CA PRO A 36 3.15 -9.44 1.23
C PRO A 36 4.16 -10.42 1.83
N GLY A 37 5.40 -10.42 1.34
CA GLY A 37 6.47 -11.28 1.84
C GLY A 37 6.87 -10.97 3.29
N LEU A 38 6.91 -9.69 3.68
CA LEU A 38 7.20 -9.26 5.05
C LEU A 38 6.04 -9.56 6.00
N VAL A 39 4.81 -9.46 5.50
CA VAL A 39 3.58 -9.80 6.23
C VAL A 39 3.55 -11.31 6.52
N LEU A 40 3.86 -12.14 5.52
CA LEU A 40 3.94 -13.60 5.66
C LEU A 40 4.99 -14.03 6.71
N ALA A 41 6.08 -13.27 6.80
CA ALA A 41 7.18 -13.51 7.73
C ALA A 41 6.96 -12.95 9.14
N ASP A 42 5.81 -12.31 9.40
CA ASP A 42 5.53 -11.58 10.64
C ASP A 42 6.58 -10.49 10.96
N LYS A 43 7.28 -9.98 9.94
CA LYS A 43 8.29 -8.91 10.04
C LYS A 43 7.75 -7.53 9.64
N ALA A 44 6.53 -7.47 9.10
CA ALA A 44 5.89 -6.22 8.73
C ALA A 44 5.48 -5.38 9.96
N PRO A 45 5.53 -4.03 9.86
CA PRO A 45 5.03 -3.14 10.91
C PRO A 45 3.54 -3.37 11.21
N ALA A 46 2.74 -3.62 10.19
CA ALA A 46 1.32 -3.96 10.31
C ALA A 46 1.09 -5.41 9.85
N ALA A 47 0.26 -6.15 10.57
CA ALA A 47 -0.24 -7.45 10.15
C ALA A 47 -1.52 -7.34 9.29
N ILE A 48 -2.31 -6.28 9.51
CA ILE A 48 -3.49 -5.93 8.70
C ILE A 48 -3.13 -4.77 7.80
N ASP A 49 -2.87 -5.06 6.53
CA ASP A 49 -2.52 -4.04 5.54
C ASP A 49 -3.74 -3.25 5.07
N LYS A 50 -3.52 -1.94 4.88
CA LYS A 50 -4.43 -1.07 4.12
C LYS A 50 -4.45 -1.53 2.66
N PRO A 51 -5.62 -1.62 2.02
CA PRO A 51 -5.68 -1.92 0.60
C PRO A 51 -4.84 -0.95 -0.20
N THR A 52 -4.14 -1.51 -1.17
CA THR A 52 -3.12 -0.84 -1.97
C THR A 52 -3.78 0.25 -2.79
N ASN A 53 -3.40 1.51 -2.59
CA ASN A 53 -3.52 2.44 -3.71
C ASN A 53 -2.36 2.14 -4.66
N PRO A 54 -2.61 2.11 -5.97
CA PRO A 54 -1.54 1.82 -6.89
C PRO A 54 -0.39 2.83 -6.68
N LYS A 55 0.82 2.30 -6.62
CA LYS A 55 2.07 3.03 -6.82
C LYS A 55 2.83 2.22 -7.84
N ALA A 56 3.42 2.87 -8.83
CA ALA A 56 4.15 2.16 -9.88
C ALA A 56 5.32 1.34 -9.32
N PHE A 57 6.01 1.90 -8.32
CA PHE A 57 7.17 1.28 -7.69
C PHE A 57 7.28 1.69 -6.21
N GLY A 58 7.71 0.75 -5.37
CA GLY A 58 7.87 0.92 -3.94
C GLY A 58 9.10 0.19 -3.40
N ILE A 59 9.75 0.77 -2.39
CA ILE A 59 10.80 0.16 -1.58
C ILE A 59 10.42 0.35 -0.12
N SER A 60 10.53 -0.70 0.68
CA SER A 60 10.42 -0.62 2.14
C SER A 60 11.68 -1.17 2.80
N LEU A 61 12.12 -0.50 3.85
CA LEU A 61 13.24 -0.92 4.70
C LEU A 61 12.74 -0.96 6.14
N ILE A 62 12.99 -2.07 6.83
CA ILE A 62 12.52 -2.33 8.19
C ILE A 62 13.72 -2.52 9.11
N ASN A 63 13.71 -1.82 10.23
CA ASN A 63 14.78 -1.76 11.22
C ASN A 63 16.14 -1.47 10.57
N LEU A 64 16.13 -0.67 9.49
CA LEU A 64 17.22 -0.21 8.62
C LEU A 64 18.17 -1.29 8.02
N TRP A 65 18.18 -2.52 8.55
CA TRP A 65 19.11 -3.60 8.17
C TRP A 65 18.56 -5.01 8.35
N GLN A 66 17.41 -5.20 8.99
CA GLN A 66 16.86 -6.55 9.27
C GLN A 66 16.00 -7.10 8.14
N GLY A 67 15.51 -6.23 7.25
CA GLY A 67 14.80 -6.65 6.06
C GLY A 67 14.36 -5.49 5.20
N GLY A 68 13.97 -5.82 3.98
CA GLY A 68 13.43 -4.86 3.03
C GLY A 68 12.64 -5.56 1.93
N ALA A 69 11.83 -4.77 1.24
CA ALA A 69 11.04 -5.26 0.12
C ALA A 69 11.01 -4.25 -1.02
N VAL A 70 10.76 -4.78 -2.20
CA VAL A 70 10.48 -4.03 -3.41
C VAL A 70 9.12 -4.47 -3.92
N ASP A 71 8.28 -3.50 -4.25
CA ASP A 71 6.93 -3.72 -4.75
C ASP A 71 6.78 -2.99 -6.09
N VAL A 72 6.13 -3.64 -7.07
CA VAL A 72 5.94 -3.11 -8.42
C VAL A 72 4.50 -3.33 -8.84
N THR A 73 3.87 -2.30 -9.41
CA THR A 73 2.52 -2.40 -10.00
C THR A 73 2.63 -2.25 -11.51
N PRO A 74 2.78 -3.35 -12.28
CA PRO A 74 3.20 -3.30 -13.68
C PRO A 74 2.32 -2.43 -14.58
N TYR A 75 1.02 -2.35 -14.27
CA TYR A 75 0.08 -1.51 -15.01
C TYR A 75 0.57 -0.06 -15.09
N TRP A 76 1.11 0.50 -14.01
CA TRP A 76 1.50 1.91 -13.94
C TRP A 76 2.94 2.21 -14.37
N LEU A 77 3.70 1.20 -14.82
CA LEU A 77 5.04 1.42 -15.39
C LEU A 77 5.01 2.11 -16.76
N ARG A 78 3.87 2.07 -17.45
CA ARG A 78 3.65 2.71 -18.74
C ARG A 78 2.45 3.65 -18.67
N ASN A 79 2.54 4.76 -19.41
CA ASN A 79 1.43 5.71 -19.53
C ASN A 79 0.17 5.01 -20.10
N LYS A 80 -1.01 5.46 -19.67
CA LYS A 80 -2.31 4.92 -20.07
C LYS A 80 -3.12 6.00 -20.79
N PRO A 81 -2.88 6.22 -22.09
CA PRO A 81 -3.57 7.27 -22.84
C PRO A 81 -5.09 7.09 -22.86
N ASN A 82 -5.57 5.84 -22.77
CA ASN A 82 -6.99 5.49 -22.85
C ASN A 82 -7.67 5.32 -21.47
N LEU A 83 -6.98 5.70 -20.37
CA LEU A 83 -7.55 5.65 -19.02
C LEU A 83 -8.08 7.03 -18.63
N THR A 84 -9.41 7.14 -18.60
CA THR A 84 -10.11 8.35 -18.19
C THR A 84 -10.57 8.27 -16.74
N PHE A 85 -10.80 9.43 -16.13
CA PHE A 85 -11.27 9.56 -14.75
C PHE A 85 -12.53 8.75 -14.47
N GLU A 86 -13.51 8.81 -15.38
CA GLU A 86 -14.76 8.05 -15.25
C GLU A 86 -14.54 6.54 -15.34
N ARG A 87 -13.70 6.09 -16.28
CA ARG A 87 -13.36 4.67 -16.41
C ARG A 87 -12.65 4.14 -15.17
N TYR A 88 -11.79 4.94 -14.56
CA TYR A 88 -11.14 4.60 -13.30
C TYR A 88 -12.15 4.49 -12.14
N LEU A 89 -13.03 5.48 -11.98
CA LEU A 89 -14.01 5.51 -10.89
C LEU A 89 -15.11 4.44 -11.02
N ASN A 90 -15.53 4.13 -12.25
CA ASN A 90 -16.60 3.16 -12.51
C ASN A 90 -16.09 1.71 -12.50
N ASN A 91 -14.78 1.50 -12.44
CA ASN A 91 -14.21 0.16 -12.43
C ASN A 91 -14.37 -0.51 -11.05
N LYS A 92 -15.39 -1.37 -10.93
CA LYS A 92 -15.65 -2.15 -9.72
C LYS A 92 -14.65 -3.28 -9.49
N PHE A 93 -13.93 -3.71 -10.53
CA PHE A 93 -13.00 -4.83 -10.50
C PHE A 93 -11.62 -4.38 -11.03
N PRO A 94 -10.88 -3.55 -10.28
CA PRO A 94 -9.63 -2.94 -10.74
C PRO A 94 -8.42 -3.89 -10.67
N LEU A 95 -8.62 -5.16 -11.06
CA LEU A 95 -7.63 -6.23 -10.95
C LEU A 95 -6.28 -5.83 -11.55
N LEU A 96 -6.28 -5.42 -12.83
CA LEU A 96 -5.04 -5.03 -13.52
C LEU A 96 -4.43 -3.74 -12.95
N GLN A 97 -5.26 -2.77 -12.56
CA GLN A 97 -4.82 -1.47 -12.07
C GLN A 97 -4.18 -1.56 -10.67
N THR A 98 -4.45 -2.64 -9.95
CA THR A 98 -4.01 -2.81 -8.55
C THR A 98 -3.16 -4.07 -8.37
N PHE A 99 -2.97 -4.87 -9.44
CA PHE A 99 -2.10 -6.04 -9.40
C PHE A 99 -0.66 -5.60 -9.16
N ASN A 100 -0.18 -5.95 -7.99
CA ASN A 100 1.14 -5.63 -7.50
C ASN A 100 1.89 -6.94 -7.24
N VAL A 101 3.15 -6.95 -7.62
CA VAL A 101 4.10 -8.04 -7.35
C VAL A 101 5.20 -7.53 -6.46
N SER A 102 5.72 -8.41 -5.63
CA SER A 102 6.62 -8.03 -4.56
C SER A 102 7.72 -9.07 -4.37
N ALA A 103 8.89 -8.60 -3.96
CA ALA A 103 9.99 -9.41 -3.50
C ALA A 103 10.53 -8.82 -2.19
N ALA A 104 10.77 -9.66 -1.20
CA ALA A 104 11.27 -9.23 0.10
C ALA A 104 12.37 -10.13 0.61
N THR A 105 13.31 -9.54 1.34
CA THR A 105 14.35 -10.25 2.08
C THR A 105 14.32 -9.83 3.54
N PHE A 106 14.59 -10.77 4.42
CA PHE A 106 14.69 -10.53 5.86
C PHE A 106 15.66 -11.52 6.48
N ARG A 107 16.29 -11.10 7.57
CA ARG A 107 17.27 -11.89 8.29
C ARG A 107 16.74 -12.28 9.67
N THR A 108 17.06 -13.50 10.06
CA THR A 108 17.06 -13.95 11.46
C THR A 108 18.51 -14.17 11.88
N ASP A 109 18.73 -14.49 13.16
CA ASP A 109 20.08 -14.71 13.69
C ASP A 109 20.84 -15.82 12.96
N THR A 110 20.12 -16.78 12.37
CA THR A 110 20.68 -18.00 11.79
C THR A 110 20.41 -18.18 10.29
N SER A 111 19.57 -17.35 9.69
CA SER A 111 19.14 -17.53 8.30
C SER A 111 18.82 -16.22 7.58
N THR A 112 18.99 -16.23 6.27
CA THR A 112 18.46 -15.20 5.38
C THR A 112 17.31 -15.80 4.60
N SER A 113 16.18 -15.12 4.58
CA SER A 113 15.01 -15.56 3.85
C SER A 113 14.72 -14.63 2.67
N LEU A 114 14.11 -15.22 1.65
CA LEU A 114 13.60 -14.54 0.48
C LEU A 114 12.12 -14.87 0.35
N SER A 115 11.35 -13.91 -0.14
CA SER A 115 9.94 -14.12 -0.40
C SER A 115 9.50 -13.37 -1.64
N ALA A 116 8.51 -13.94 -2.31
CA ALA A 116 7.81 -13.33 -3.41
C ALA A 116 6.32 -13.33 -3.09
N GLY A 117 5.60 -12.30 -3.51
CA GLY A 117 4.18 -12.22 -3.27
C GLY A 117 3.46 -11.34 -4.25
N PHE A 118 2.15 -11.40 -4.21
CA PHE A 118 1.27 -10.58 -5.03
C PHE A 118 0.12 -10.03 -4.18
N ARG A 119 -0.50 -8.98 -4.70
CA ARG A 119 -1.78 -8.46 -4.19
C ARG A 119 -2.57 -7.80 -5.30
N THR A 120 -3.89 -7.78 -5.16
CA THR A 120 -4.80 -7.12 -6.10
C THR A 120 -6.14 -6.81 -5.44
N GLN A 121 -6.75 -5.70 -5.81
CA GLN A 121 -8.11 -5.39 -5.39
C GLN A 121 -9.08 -6.13 -6.31
N VAL A 122 -9.81 -7.08 -5.71
CA VAL A 122 -10.81 -7.88 -6.42
C VAL A 122 -12.14 -7.16 -6.50
N PHE A 123 -12.43 -6.23 -5.59
CA PHE A 123 -13.66 -5.45 -5.62
C PHE A 123 -13.47 -4.06 -5.04
N ARG A 124 -14.10 -3.06 -5.65
CA ARG A 124 -14.16 -1.68 -5.16
C ARG A 124 -15.56 -1.10 -5.38
N PHE A 125 -16.13 -0.52 -4.34
CA PHE A 125 -17.43 0.13 -4.40
C PHE A 125 -17.42 1.50 -3.71
N TYR A 126 -17.68 2.56 -4.48
CA TYR A 126 -17.80 3.93 -3.98
C TYR A 126 -19.25 4.30 -3.67
N TYR A 127 -19.47 5.04 -2.59
CA TYR A 127 -20.79 5.62 -2.31
C TYR A 127 -21.19 6.62 -3.41
N ARG A 128 -22.45 6.51 -3.84
CA ARG A 128 -23.05 7.28 -4.93
C ARG A 128 -22.86 8.80 -4.79
N ARG A 129 -23.13 9.34 -3.60
CA ARG A 129 -23.04 10.78 -3.32
C ARG A 129 -21.67 11.37 -3.63
N ASN A 130 -20.61 10.69 -3.22
CA ASN A 130 -19.27 11.21 -3.38
C ASN A 130 -18.77 11.05 -4.83
N ARG A 131 -19.20 9.97 -5.51
CA ARG A 131 -18.99 9.80 -6.95
C ARG A 131 -19.64 10.93 -7.74
N GLU A 132 -20.91 11.23 -7.47
CA GLU A 132 -21.64 12.31 -8.13
C GLU A 132 -20.98 13.68 -7.90
N ALA A 133 -20.52 13.97 -6.68
CA ALA A 133 -19.79 15.19 -6.38
C ALA A 133 -18.50 15.35 -7.20
N MET A 134 -17.71 14.28 -7.34
CA MET A 134 -16.49 14.30 -8.18
C MET A 134 -16.81 14.48 -9.67
N LEU A 135 -17.84 13.80 -10.17
CA LEU A 135 -18.27 13.95 -11.57
C LEU A 135 -18.77 15.38 -11.84
N GLN A 136 -19.47 15.99 -10.89
CA GLN A 136 -19.89 17.38 -10.99
C GLN A 136 -18.68 18.32 -11.03
N LYS A 137 -17.70 18.10 -10.14
CA LYS A 137 -16.48 18.91 -10.12
C LYS A 137 -15.65 18.77 -11.40
N LYS A 138 -15.61 17.55 -11.96
CA LYS A 138 -15.02 17.28 -13.27
C LYS A 138 -15.69 18.12 -14.36
N LYS A 139 -17.02 18.15 -14.41
CA LYS A 139 -17.78 18.98 -15.37
C LYS A 139 -17.48 20.47 -15.26
N GLU A 140 -17.31 20.99 -14.03
CA GLU A 140 -16.91 22.39 -13.84
C GLU A 140 -15.53 22.69 -14.43
N ILE A 141 -14.59 21.73 -14.34
CA ILE A 141 -13.25 21.87 -14.94
C ILE A 141 -13.35 21.79 -16.47
N GLU A 142 -14.11 20.84 -17.01
CA GLU A 142 -14.35 20.73 -18.45
C GLU A 142 -14.95 22.02 -19.02
N ALA A 143 -15.89 22.64 -18.30
CA ALA A 143 -16.49 23.92 -18.69
C ALA A 143 -15.47 25.07 -18.70
N LEU A 144 -14.54 25.12 -17.72
CA LEU A 144 -13.46 26.11 -17.71
C LEU A 144 -12.43 25.87 -18.83
N LEU A 145 -12.28 24.62 -19.28
CA LEU A 145 -11.38 24.26 -20.38
C LEU A 145 -12.00 24.49 -21.75
N ALA A 146 -13.34 24.61 -21.83
CA ALA A 146 -14.11 24.78 -23.06
C ALA A 146 -14.15 26.25 -23.56
N VAL A 147 -12.98 26.89 -23.61
CA VAL A 147 -12.84 28.27 -24.10
C VAL A 147 -12.21 28.25 -25.50
N GLU A 148 -12.73 29.07 -26.42
CA GLU A 148 -12.28 29.12 -27.82
C GLU A 148 -10.85 29.68 -27.95
N ASP A 149 -10.50 30.67 -27.14
CA ASP A 149 -9.17 31.28 -27.09
C ASP A 149 -8.44 30.90 -25.78
N PRO A 150 -7.27 30.23 -25.85
CA PRO A 150 -6.45 29.92 -24.68
C PRO A 150 -6.07 31.11 -23.80
N SER A 151 -6.05 32.33 -24.33
CA SER A 151 -5.76 33.57 -23.58
C SER A 151 -6.89 33.99 -22.63
N GLN A 152 -8.12 33.52 -22.87
CA GLN A 152 -9.28 33.77 -22.03
C GLN A 152 -9.44 32.73 -20.90
N LEU A 153 -8.51 31.78 -20.81
CA LEU A 153 -8.53 30.74 -19.80
C LEU A 153 -8.28 31.32 -18.40
N ASP A 154 -9.25 31.19 -17.50
CA ASP A 154 -9.06 31.50 -16.08
C ASP A 154 -8.18 30.42 -15.43
N THR A 155 -6.87 30.64 -15.51
CA THR A 155 -5.85 29.73 -14.97
C THR A 155 -5.91 29.60 -13.45
N VAL A 156 -6.38 30.63 -12.74
CA VAL A 156 -6.50 30.62 -11.28
C VAL A 156 -7.68 29.76 -10.88
N ALA A 157 -8.87 30.00 -11.44
CA ALA A 157 -10.04 29.18 -11.16
C ALA A 157 -9.84 27.72 -11.59
N LEU A 158 -9.15 27.48 -12.71
CA LEU A 158 -8.80 26.14 -13.16
C LEU A 158 -7.87 25.44 -12.16
N ALA A 159 -6.84 26.12 -11.67
CA ALA A 159 -5.92 25.57 -10.68
C ALA A 159 -6.63 25.25 -9.35
N GLU A 160 -7.49 26.16 -8.87
CA GLU A 160 -8.30 25.96 -7.66
C GLU A 160 -9.25 24.77 -7.79
N LYS A 161 -10.01 24.69 -8.89
CA LYS A 161 -10.93 23.57 -9.11
C LYS A 161 -10.18 22.25 -9.31
N ASN A 162 -9.04 22.25 -9.99
CA ASN A 162 -8.17 21.08 -10.11
C ASN A 162 -7.62 20.64 -8.75
N ALA A 163 -7.19 21.57 -7.89
CA ALA A 163 -6.74 21.28 -6.53
C ALA A 163 -7.88 20.67 -5.69
N ALA A 164 -9.08 21.25 -5.77
CA ALA A 164 -10.27 20.72 -5.09
C ALA A 164 -10.66 19.32 -5.61
N LEU A 165 -10.61 19.08 -6.93
CA LEU A 165 -10.87 17.74 -7.48
C LEU A 165 -9.82 16.72 -7.02
N ARG A 166 -8.54 17.11 -6.95
CA ARG A 166 -7.46 16.27 -6.40
C ARG A 166 -7.72 15.93 -4.95
N GLU A 167 -8.05 16.91 -4.12
CA GLU A 167 -8.39 16.69 -2.72
C GLU A 167 -9.62 15.78 -2.58
N MET A 168 -10.67 16.02 -3.35
CA MET A 168 -11.86 15.15 -3.37
C MET A 168 -11.52 13.73 -3.79
N PHE A 169 -10.66 13.55 -4.79
CA PHE A 169 -10.21 12.24 -5.24
C PHE A 169 -9.36 11.52 -4.19
N ASP A 170 -8.45 12.24 -3.53
CA ASP A 170 -7.61 11.73 -2.45
C ASP A 170 -8.43 11.35 -1.21
N VAL A 171 -9.41 12.19 -0.87
CA VAL A 171 -10.39 11.92 0.19
C VAL A 171 -11.25 10.73 -0.19
N GLN A 172 -11.73 10.63 -1.43
CA GLN A 172 -12.64 9.56 -1.86
C GLN A 172 -11.97 8.21 -2.02
N ARG A 173 -10.66 8.17 -2.32
CA ARG A 173 -9.87 6.93 -2.21
C ARG A 173 -9.80 6.40 -0.78
N ASN A 174 -10.05 7.26 0.21
CA ASN A 174 -9.95 6.92 1.63
C ASN A 174 -11.29 6.98 2.40
N LYS A 175 -12.36 7.50 1.78
CA LYS A 175 -13.66 7.74 2.41
C LYS A 175 -14.80 7.25 1.54
N GLY A 176 -15.79 6.63 2.17
CA GLY A 176 -17.03 6.29 1.49
C GLY A 176 -16.88 5.15 0.49
N LEU A 177 -16.15 4.10 0.88
CA LEU A 177 -15.65 3.07 -0.01
C LEU A 177 -15.63 1.72 0.72
N VAL A 178 -15.98 0.67 -0.02
CA VAL A 178 -15.70 -0.72 0.34
C VAL A 178 -14.67 -1.26 -0.63
N ILE A 179 -13.60 -1.86 -0.12
CA ILE A 179 -12.56 -2.53 -0.93
C ILE A 179 -12.40 -3.95 -0.42
N VAL A 180 -12.36 -4.90 -1.34
CA VAL A 180 -11.89 -6.26 -1.07
C VAL A 180 -10.57 -6.46 -1.80
N GLU A 181 -9.54 -6.80 -1.05
CA GLU A 181 -8.21 -7.11 -1.56
C GLU A 181 -7.90 -8.59 -1.33
N LEU A 182 -7.24 -9.20 -2.30
CA LEU A 182 -6.66 -10.53 -2.22
C LEU A 182 -5.15 -10.40 -2.32
N ALA A 183 -4.44 -11.13 -1.47
CA ALA A 183 -2.99 -11.17 -1.50
C ALA A 183 -2.48 -12.57 -1.18
N GLY A 184 -1.27 -12.87 -1.62
CA GLY A 184 -0.61 -14.13 -1.35
C GLY A 184 0.90 -14.00 -1.44
N ALA A 185 1.61 -14.89 -0.77
CA ALA A 185 3.06 -14.91 -0.78
C ALA A 185 3.62 -16.32 -0.56
N LEU A 186 4.85 -16.49 -1.00
CA LEU A 186 5.70 -17.65 -0.76
C LEU A 186 7.05 -17.17 -0.24
N ALA A 187 7.60 -17.88 0.73
CA ALA A 187 8.89 -17.59 1.35
C ALA A 187 9.76 -18.84 1.37
N GLY A 188 11.04 -18.66 1.11
CA GLY A 188 12.09 -19.65 1.33
C GLY A 188 13.14 -19.13 2.32
N SER A 189 13.74 -20.06 3.06
CA SER A 189 14.85 -19.75 3.97
C SER A 189 16.14 -20.41 3.51
N ALA A 190 17.24 -19.69 3.63
CA ALA A 190 18.60 -20.19 3.41
C ALA A 190 19.33 -20.29 4.76
N PRO A 191 19.38 -21.48 5.38
CA PRO A 191 20.11 -21.71 6.63
C PRO A 191 21.58 -21.35 6.51
N GLY A 192 22.16 -20.75 7.55
CA GLY A 192 23.58 -20.36 7.57
C GLY A 192 23.96 -19.33 6.50
N ASN A 193 22.98 -18.59 5.95
CA ASN A 193 23.15 -17.59 4.90
C ASN A 193 23.73 -18.15 3.58
N ARG A 194 23.54 -19.45 3.32
CA ARG A 194 23.99 -20.10 2.09
C ARG A 194 22.82 -20.26 1.14
N PHE A 195 22.71 -19.39 0.14
CA PHE A 195 21.60 -19.41 -0.83
C PHE A 195 21.46 -20.71 -1.63
N LYS A 196 22.52 -21.52 -1.70
CA LYS A 196 22.46 -22.88 -2.26
C LYS A 196 21.53 -23.83 -1.47
N ASP A 197 21.29 -23.53 -0.19
CA ASP A 197 20.46 -24.31 0.73
C ASP A 197 19.05 -23.67 0.85
N LEU A 198 18.65 -22.80 -0.09
CA LEU A 198 17.35 -22.13 -0.09
C LEU A 198 16.23 -23.15 -0.32
N ALA A 199 15.41 -23.38 0.70
CA ALA A 199 14.24 -24.24 0.63
C ALA A 199 12.95 -23.45 0.86
N ALA A 200 11.88 -23.82 0.17
CA ALA A 200 10.56 -23.30 0.45
C ALA A 200 10.20 -23.59 1.91
N SER A 201 9.65 -22.60 2.60
CA SER A 201 9.46 -22.63 4.06
C SER A 201 8.03 -22.31 4.48
N ARG A 202 7.40 -21.34 3.81
CA ARG A 202 6.10 -20.82 4.20
C ARG A 202 5.37 -20.27 2.99
N SER A 203 4.07 -20.45 2.95
CA SER A 203 3.19 -19.81 1.97
C SER A 203 1.90 -19.40 2.63
N GLY A 204 1.23 -18.41 2.04
CA GLY A 204 -0.03 -17.93 2.58
C GLY A 204 -0.86 -17.18 1.56
N ILE A 205 -2.16 -17.16 1.80
CA ILE A 205 -3.14 -16.39 1.05
C ILE A 205 -4.07 -15.69 2.05
N TRP A 206 -4.46 -14.46 1.75
CA TRP A 206 -5.31 -13.68 2.62
C TRP A 206 -6.17 -12.66 1.89
N THR A 207 -7.22 -12.25 2.57
CA THR A 207 -8.11 -11.19 2.12
C THR A 207 -8.25 -10.09 3.17
N ASN A 208 -8.33 -8.86 2.69
CA ASN A 208 -8.63 -7.68 3.49
C ASN A 208 -9.93 -7.06 2.98
N ILE A 209 -10.87 -6.80 3.89
CA ILE A 209 -12.12 -6.08 3.60
C ILE A 209 -12.05 -4.74 4.31
N ARG A 210 -11.85 -3.67 3.54
CA ARG A 210 -11.88 -2.29 4.07
C ARG A 210 -13.28 -1.72 3.94
N TRP A 211 -13.72 -1.06 5.00
CA TRP A 211 -14.94 -0.25 5.02
C TRP A 211 -14.64 1.15 5.57
N ALA A 212 -14.92 2.17 4.76
CA ALA A 212 -14.78 3.57 5.14
C ALA A 212 -16.16 4.27 5.13
N PRO A 213 -16.79 4.54 6.28
CA PRO A 213 -18.14 5.11 6.38
C PRO A 213 -18.29 6.55 5.85
N GLY A 214 -17.19 7.24 5.59
CA GLY A 214 -17.15 8.48 4.82
C GLY A 214 -17.46 9.78 5.55
N LYS A 215 -18.15 9.74 6.71
CA LYS A 215 -18.40 10.93 7.55
C LYS A 215 -17.22 11.32 8.43
N PHE A 216 -16.44 10.33 8.86
CA PHE A 216 -15.28 10.51 9.74
C PHE A 216 -14.02 10.02 9.02
N PRO A 217 -12.83 10.59 9.32
CA PRO A 217 -11.54 10.15 8.77
C PRO A 217 -11.08 8.85 9.43
N LEU A 218 -12.00 7.90 9.54
CA LEU A 218 -11.82 6.61 10.18
C LEU A 218 -12.27 5.52 9.22
N ASP A 219 -11.46 4.48 9.08
CA ASP A 219 -11.82 3.29 8.34
C ASP A 219 -11.50 2.03 9.14
N PHE A 220 -12.15 0.94 8.75
CA PHE A 220 -12.00 -0.36 9.39
C PHE A 220 -11.55 -1.38 8.36
N ILE A 221 -10.69 -2.30 8.77
CA ILE A 221 -10.22 -3.39 7.91
C ILE A 221 -10.40 -4.71 8.65
N ALA A 222 -11.10 -5.65 8.03
CA ALA A 222 -11.15 -7.03 8.48
C ALA A 222 -10.15 -7.88 7.69
N LEU A 223 -9.42 -8.75 8.40
CA LEU A 223 -8.45 -9.69 7.86
C LEU A 223 -8.99 -11.13 7.99
N GLY A 224 -8.82 -11.91 6.92
CA GLY A 224 -8.84 -13.38 6.98
C GLY A 224 -7.63 -13.93 6.24
N ARG A 225 -6.80 -14.73 6.90
CA ARG A 225 -5.52 -15.21 6.35
C ARG A 225 -5.28 -16.67 6.71
N TYR A 226 -4.81 -17.43 5.72
CA TYR A 226 -4.40 -18.81 5.89
C TYR A 226 -2.93 -18.96 5.48
N ILE A 227 -2.13 -19.56 6.36
CA ILE A 227 -0.69 -19.77 6.17
C ILE A 227 -0.39 -21.25 6.41
N TRP A 228 0.47 -21.81 5.57
CA TRP A 228 0.99 -23.16 5.74
C TRP A 228 2.50 -23.17 5.62
N ASN A 229 3.16 -23.93 6.49
CA ASN A 229 4.60 -24.10 6.46
C ASN A 229 4.95 -25.44 5.80
N SER A 230 5.98 -25.44 4.94
CA SER A 230 6.56 -26.67 4.40
C SER A 230 7.53 -27.29 5.40
N GLN A 231 7.72 -28.61 5.28
CA GLN A 231 8.28 -29.49 6.30
C GLN A 231 9.77 -29.23 6.65
N ASP A 232 10.49 -28.45 5.84
CA ASP A 232 11.97 -28.42 5.84
C ASP A 232 12.64 -27.12 6.33
N ALA A 233 11.92 -26.09 6.80
CA ALA A 233 12.57 -24.83 7.18
C ALA A 233 11.95 -24.16 8.42
N SER A 234 12.73 -24.13 9.50
CA SER A 234 12.46 -23.34 10.71
C SER A 234 12.65 -21.85 10.45
N ILE A 235 11.58 -21.11 10.14
CA ILE A 235 11.57 -19.65 10.21
C ILE A 235 10.83 -19.24 11.50
N GLY A 236 11.59 -18.72 12.48
CA GLY A 236 11.04 -18.11 13.69
C GLY A 236 10.33 -19.11 14.61
N SER A 237 9.82 -18.59 15.72
CA SER A 237 9.29 -19.26 16.92
C SER A 237 8.13 -20.26 16.72
N PHE A 238 7.84 -20.70 15.49
CA PHE A 238 6.70 -21.53 15.17
C PHE A 238 7.13 -22.98 14.87
N PRO A 239 6.37 -23.97 15.36
CA PRO A 239 6.70 -25.37 15.22
C PRO A 239 6.69 -25.83 13.75
N TYR A 240 7.51 -26.84 13.48
CA TYR A 240 7.53 -27.53 12.19
C TYR A 240 6.11 -28.00 11.83
N ASN A 241 5.70 -27.75 10.57
CA ASN A 241 4.43 -28.23 10.02
C ASN A 241 3.14 -27.55 10.52
N SER A 242 3.15 -26.28 10.96
CA SER A 242 1.93 -25.56 11.39
C SER A 242 0.99 -25.18 10.23
N GLN A 243 -0.32 -25.18 10.49
CA GLN A 243 -1.35 -24.55 9.65
C GLN A 243 -1.99 -23.42 10.45
N LEU A 244 -1.81 -22.18 10.01
CA LEU A 244 -2.22 -21.00 10.77
C LEU A 244 -3.42 -20.36 10.09
N LEU A 245 -4.48 -20.14 10.88
CA LEU A 245 -5.63 -19.35 10.50
C LEU A 245 -5.63 -18.06 11.32
N ASP A 246 -5.47 -16.94 10.64
CA ASP A 246 -5.52 -15.62 11.26
C ASP A 246 -6.80 -14.88 10.88
N TYR A 247 -7.37 -14.19 11.86
CA TYR A 247 -8.48 -13.27 11.68
C TYR A 247 -8.28 -12.06 12.58
N GLY A 248 -8.67 -10.89 12.09
CA GLY A 248 -8.36 -9.65 12.81
C GLY A 248 -9.13 -8.45 12.31
N LEU A 249 -9.05 -7.39 13.10
CA LEU A 249 -9.65 -6.09 12.83
C LEU A 249 -8.63 -4.99 13.05
N SER A 250 -8.65 -3.99 12.18
CA SER A 250 -7.88 -2.77 12.32
C SER A 250 -8.78 -1.56 12.23
N ALA A 251 -8.59 -0.60 13.12
CA ALA A 251 -9.20 0.72 13.06
C ALA A 251 -8.13 1.75 12.68
N ASN A 252 -8.39 2.54 11.65
CA ASN A 252 -7.41 3.41 11.04
C ASN A 252 -7.92 4.85 11.02
N TYR A 253 -7.08 5.78 11.47
CA TYR A 253 -7.32 7.20 11.46
C TYR A 253 -6.28 7.90 10.60
N GLN A 254 -6.71 8.70 9.63
CA GLN A 254 -5.82 9.38 8.70
C GLN A 254 -6.15 10.87 8.61
N LYS A 255 -5.18 11.74 8.89
CA LYS A 255 -5.33 13.20 8.79
C LYS A 255 -4.02 13.88 8.41
N GLY A 256 -4.04 14.65 7.32
CA GLY A 256 -2.90 15.46 6.89
C GLY A 256 -1.72 14.60 6.48
N ARG A 257 -0.63 14.61 7.26
CA ARG A 257 0.57 13.78 7.01
C ARG A 257 0.67 12.56 7.93
N PHE A 258 -0.30 12.40 8.82
CA PHE A 258 -0.31 11.36 9.84
C PHE A 258 -1.36 10.30 9.52
N ASP A 259 -0.99 9.07 9.79
CA ASP A 259 -1.80 7.89 9.63
C ASP A 259 -1.55 6.96 10.81
N LEU A 260 -2.60 6.65 11.56
CA LEU A 260 -2.56 5.86 12.79
C LEU A 260 -3.45 4.64 12.63
N SER A 261 -3.00 3.49 13.09
CA SER A 261 -3.72 2.23 13.02
C SER A 261 -3.60 1.49 14.33
N ALA A 262 -4.71 1.03 14.88
CA ALA A 262 -4.75 0.07 15.97
C ALA A 262 -5.25 -1.27 15.42
N GLU A 263 -4.43 -2.31 15.49
CA GLU A 263 -4.75 -3.64 14.95
C GLU A 263 -4.79 -4.70 16.05
N TYR A 264 -5.78 -5.59 15.97
CA TYR A 264 -5.86 -6.82 16.72
C TYR A 264 -5.96 -8.00 15.75
N VAL A 265 -5.10 -9.00 15.91
CA VAL A 265 -5.11 -10.23 15.11
C VAL A 265 -5.04 -11.43 16.05
N ASN A 266 -5.98 -12.35 15.90
CA ASN A 266 -5.88 -13.68 16.49
C ASN A 266 -5.33 -14.65 15.43
N ARG A 267 -4.37 -15.48 15.83
CA ARG A 267 -3.79 -16.56 15.05
C ARG A 267 -4.08 -17.87 15.75
N ARG A 268 -4.71 -18.81 15.05
CA ARG A 268 -4.93 -20.16 15.53
C ARG A 268 -4.06 -21.14 14.75
N ASP A 269 -3.23 -21.89 15.47
CA ASP A 269 -2.58 -23.07 14.92
C ASP A 269 -3.59 -24.23 14.92
N LEU A 270 -4.03 -24.62 13.72
CA LEU A 270 -5.03 -25.66 13.53
C LEU A 270 -4.48 -27.05 13.85
N LYS A 271 -3.16 -27.25 13.86
CA LYS A 271 -2.55 -28.55 14.19
C LYS A 271 -2.26 -28.68 15.67
N GLU A 272 -1.71 -27.63 16.29
CA GLU A 272 -1.40 -27.67 17.71
C GLU A 272 -2.57 -27.28 18.61
N GLY A 273 -3.65 -26.73 18.04
CA GLY A 273 -4.80 -26.26 18.79
C GLY A 273 -4.52 -25.02 19.64
N GLN A 274 -3.40 -24.35 19.41
CA GLN A 274 -2.98 -23.18 20.18
C GLN A 274 -3.42 -21.87 19.52
N SER A 275 -3.56 -20.84 20.34
CA SER A 275 -3.92 -19.49 19.88
C SER A 275 -2.91 -18.47 20.35
N TYR A 276 -2.67 -17.51 19.47
CA TYR A 276 -1.75 -16.41 19.66
C TYR A 276 -2.47 -15.12 19.27
N ASP A 277 -2.14 -14.02 19.93
CA ASP A 277 -2.74 -12.73 19.66
C ASP A 277 -1.66 -11.68 19.44
N ARG A 278 -1.92 -10.78 18.49
CA ARG A 278 -1.13 -9.58 18.21
C ARG A 278 -2.03 -8.38 18.44
N LEU A 279 -1.50 -7.41 19.20
CA LEU A 279 -2.10 -6.11 19.39
C LEU A 279 -1.03 -5.06 19.10
N ALA A 280 -1.22 -4.24 18.06
CA ALA A 280 -0.22 -3.26 17.67
C ALA A 280 -0.83 -1.91 17.34
N LEU A 281 -0.06 -0.86 17.68
CA LEU A 281 -0.25 0.48 17.20
C LEU A 281 0.76 0.74 16.09
N VAL A 282 0.30 1.11 14.91
CA VAL A 282 1.13 1.42 13.74
C VAL A 282 0.92 2.87 13.35
N THR A 283 2.00 3.59 13.15
CA THR A 283 1.99 5.00 12.74
C THR A 283 2.78 5.15 11.44
N ASN A 284 2.21 5.78 10.43
CA ASN A 284 2.92 6.25 9.25
C ASN A 284 2.94 7.79 9.25
N PHE A 285 4.11 8.35 8.97
CA PHE A 285 4.32 9.79 8.81
C PHE A 285 4.90 10.10 7.44
N MET A 286 4.16 10.90 6.65
CA MET A 286 4.63 11.38 5.36
C MET A 286 5.62 12.53 5.55
N ILE A 287 6.88 12.28 5.20
CA ILE A 287 7.93 13.30 5.20
C ILE A 287 7.88 14.09 3.88
N SER A 288 7.63 13.39 2.76
CA SER A 288 7.37 13.95 1.44
C SER A 288 6.46 13.03 0.62
N ASP A 289 6.01 13.47 -0.56
CA ASP A 289 5.18 12.69 -1.50
C ASP A 289 5.70 11.27 -1.79
N SER A 290 7.02 11.08 -1.67
CA SER A 290 7.68 9.81 -2.00
C SER A 290 8.31 9.12 -0.79
N PHE A 291 8.34 9.76 0.39
CA PHE A 291 9.09 9.25 1.55
C PHE A 291 8.25 9.25 2.83
N TYR A 292 8.25 8.11 3.51
CA TYR A 292 7.42 7.86 4.67
C TYR A 292 8.25 7.20 5.78
N ALA A 293 8.10 7.69 7.01
CA ALA A 293 8.54 6.96 8.19
C ALA A 293 7.39 6.08 8.69
N VAL A 294 7.70 4.86 9.10
CA VAL A 294 6.74 3.94 9.73
C VAL A 294 7.28 3.49 11.07
N ALA A 295 6.43 3.49 12.09
CA ALA A 295 6.73 2.91 13.39
C ALA A 295 5.59 1.96 13.79
N ALA A 296 5.92 0.87 14.45
CA ALA A 296 4.94 -0.02 15.07
C ALA A 296 5.40 -0.42 16.47
N PHE A 297 4.46 -0.42 17.41
CA PHE A 297 4.70 -0.81 18.79
C PHE A 297 3.53 -1.65 19.32
N GLY A 298 3.81 -2.68 20.12
CA GLY A 298 2.77 -3.46 20.79
C GLY A 298 3.21 -4.85 21.18
N LYS A 299 2.27 -5.80 21.14
CA LYS A 299 2.47 -7.22 21.39
C LYS A 299 2.41 -8.00 20.07
N ASN A 300 3.37 -8.89 19.83
CA ASN A 300 3.43 -9.81 18.70
C ASN A 300 2.93 -11.21 19.08
N PHE A 301 2.84 -12.12 18.09
CA PHE A 301 2.33 -13.48 18.26
C PHE A 301 3.17 -14.40 19.17
N ASP A 302 4.39 -14.01 19.54
CA ASP A 302 5.27 -14.84 20.36
C ASP A 302 4.71 -15.03 21.79
N LYS A 303 4.99 -16.18 22.42
CA LYS A 303 4.56 -16.46 23.82
C LYS A 303 5.43 -15.76 24.86
N MET A 304 6.73 -15.69 24.60
CA MET A 304 7.74 -15.03 25.43
C MET A 304 8.43 -13.96 24.59
N ASP A 305 8.91 -12.89 25.23
CA ASP A 305 9.58 -11.75 24.57
C ASP A 305 8.80 -11.18 23.37
N ASN A 306 7.51 -10.97 23.58
CA ASN A 306 6.56 -10.66 22.53
C ASN A 306 6.36 -9.17 22.28
N ILE A 307 7.31 -8.33 22.69
CA ILE A 307 7.25 -6.89 22.41
C ILE A 307 7.55 -6.68 20.93
N LEU A 308 6.57 -6.12 20.22
CA LEU A 308 6.75 -5.59 18.88
C LEU A 308 7.31 -4.16 19.00
N ALA A 309 8.48 -3.92 18.42
CA ALA A 309 9.02 -2.58 18.23
C ALA A 309 9.71 -2.53 16.87
N ILE A 310 9.13 -1.77 15.93
CA ILE A 310 9.62 -1.66 14.57
C ILE A 310 9.72 -0.19 14.19
N LEU A 311 10.85 0.20 13.58
CA LEU A 311 11.02 1.46 12.90
C LEU A 311 11.46 1.19 11.45
N GLY A 312 10.81 1.83 10.49
CA GLY A 312 11.09 1.62 9.09
C GLY A 312 10.91 2.88 8.25
N ILE A 313 11.32 2.76 7.00
CA ILE A 313 11.20 3.79 5.99
C ILE A 313 10.58 3.17 4.75
N LYS A 314 9.69 3.90 4.09
CA LYS A 314 9.13 3.53 2.80
C LYS A 314 9.44 4.62 1.80
N PHE A 315 9.83 4.22 0.60
CA PHE A 315 10.00 5.08 -0.55
C PHE A 315 9.07 4.59 -1.65
N ALA A 316 8.28 5.49 -2.25
CA ALA A 316 7.36 5.12 -3.33
C ALA A 316 7.42 6.14 -4.45
N LEU A 317 7.46 5.65 -5.69
CA LEU A 317 7.35 6.45 -6.90
C LEU A 317 5.99 6.23 -7.54
N SER A 318 5.30 7.35 -7.82
CA SER A 318 4.06 7.38 -8.58
C SER A 318 4.31 8.05 -9.93
N LYS A 319 3.90 7.38 -11.01
CA LYS A 319 3.82 7.92 -12.37
C LYS A 319 2.37 7.95 -12.88
N GLU A 320 1.42 7.93 -11.96
CA GLU A 320 0.01 7.71 -12.25
C GLU A 320 -0.63 9.02 -12.65
N ILE A 321 -0.90 9.11 -13.95
CA ILE A 321 -1.53 10.26 -14.59
C ILE A 321 -2.86 9.76 -15.15
N ILE A 322 -3.97 10.34 -14.68
CA ILE A 322 -5.32 10.08 -15.20
C ILE A 322 -5.77 11.28 -16.02
N ARG A 323 -6.32 11.02 -17.22
CA ARG A 323 -6.91 12.09 -18.06
C ARG A 323 -8.31 12.46 -17.58
N LEU A 324 -8.58 13.76 -17.58
CA LEU A 324 -9.90 14.30 -17.26
C LEU A 324 -10.89 14.17 -18.44
N ASN A 325 -10.40 14.31 -19.68
CA ASN A 325 -11.21 14.29 -20.92
C ASN A 325 -11.29 12.93 -21.62
N ASN A 326 -12.40 12.70 -22.32
CA ASN A 326 -12.54 11.79 -23.47
C ASN A 326 -12.28 12.61 -24.76
N SER A 327 -11.04 13.06 -25.02
CA SER A 327 -10.75 13.57 -26.35
C SER A 327 -10.52 12.37 -27.27
N HIS A 328 -11.45 12.16 -28.20
CA HIS A 328 -11.22 11.35 -29.40
C HIS A 328 -9.99 11.85 -30.16
#